data_AF-A0A087CSU8-F1
#
_entry.id   AF-A0A087CSU8-F1
#
_cell.length_a   1.000
_cell.length_b   1.000
_cell.length_c   1.000
_cell.angle_alpha   90.00
_cell.angle_beta   90.00
_cell.angle_gamma   90.00
#
_symmetry.space_group_name_H-M   'P 1'
#
loop_
_entity.id
_entity.type
_entity.pdbx_description
1 polymer ?
#
loop_
_entity_poly.entity_id
_entity_poly.type
_entity_poly.pdbx_seq_one_letter_code
_entity_poly.pdbx_strand_id
1 'polypeptide(L)'
;MNDNDARTDGGGAVDGFETTRVSAGKPGCGARHDGAGRSGRRRAKNGNGPGRHRKGESRGTASRNDRNDEARRSRRQTPPAHGSHEFNGFDADDLKMMSDAFHADRRARGPQQADADWVSEPLDEWLASLEDGTASLDDDTMAAFAVGMNETLSIRDALILSLIVDQNRCPKSQLMEFAAKPHSEHARRRMGTLLTAAFEDEGLVPDEERCRTGITMLLDIACASPVPYCIQPLAVAAYALWWLGDSSAAALALQCLVLDEDCSLAAMVFSASDRGVFPAWCACENKESAM
;
A
#
# COMPACT_ATOMS: atom_id res chain seq x y z
N MET A 1 -4.06 -59.72 -35.29
CA MET A 1 -4.69 -60.70 -34.39
C MET A 1 -3.72 -61.03 -33.27
N ASN A 2 -3.91 -60.42 -32.11
CA ASN A 2 -4.10 -61.13 -30.84
C ASN A 2 -4.56 -60.10 -29.82
N ASP A 3 -5.77 -60.34 -29.34
CA ASP A 3 -6.48 -59.63 -28.30
C ASP A 3 -5.76 -59.76 -26.96
N ASN A 4 -5.82 -58.70 -26.15
CA ASN A 4 -6.18 -58.89 -24.75
C ASN A 4 -6.83 -57.61 -24.21
N ASP A 5 -8.11 -57.75 -23.93
CA ASP A 5 -8.94 -56.87 -23.12
C ASP A 5 -8.42 -56.78 -21.67
N ALA A 6 -8.47 -55.57 -21.11
CA ALA A 6 -8.98 -55.34 -19.76
C ALA A 6 -9.28 -53.84 -19.57
N ARG A 7 -10.58 -53.52 -19.58
CA ARG A 7 -11.18 -52.28 -19.06
C ARG A 7 -11.12 -52.25 -17.53
N THR A 8 -11.00 -51.05 -16.96
CA THR A 8 -11.88 -50.41 -15.93
C THR A 8 -11.29 -49.03 -15.62
N ASP A 9 -11.91 -47.91 -16.00
CA ASP A 9 -13.04 -47.17 -15.38
C ASP A 9 -12.63 -46.17 -14.28
N GLY A 10 -13.15 -44.93 -14.41
CA GLY A 10 -13.09 -43.81 -13.46
C GLY A 10 -12.23 -42.64 -13.98
N GLY A 11 -12.72 -41.48 -14.44
CA GLY A 11 -14.01 -40.83 -14.23
C GLY A 11 -13.96 -39.85 -13.05
N GLY A 12 -13.92 -38.54 -13.31
CA GLY A 12 -14.14 -37.46 -12.32
C GLY A 12 -13.12 -36.32 -12.45
N ALA A 13 -13.47 -35.22 -13.12
CA ALA A 13 -14.01 -33.98 -12.51
C ALA A 13 -12.87 -33.05 -12.03
N VAL A 14 -12.38 -32.10 -12.83
CA VAL A 14 -12.81 -30.69 -12.87
C VAL A 14 -13.46 -30.19 -11.57
N ASP A 15 -12.64 -29.85 -10.57
CA ASP A 15 -13.11 -29.10 -9.41
C ASP A 15 -13.09 -27.60 -9.70
N GLY A 16 -14.31 -27.07 -9.73
CA GLY A 16 -14.63 -25.68 -9.95
C GLY A 16 -14.32 -24.80 -8.75
N PHE A 17 -14.05 -23.55 -9.08
CA PHE A 17 -13.99 -22.42 -8.17
C PHE A 17 -15.39 -22.20 -7.57
N GLU A 18 -15.66 -22.75 -6.39
CA GLU A 18 -16.92 -22.57 -5.69
C GLU A 18 -16.90 -21.21 -4.97
N THR A 19 -17.59 -20.23 -5.55
CA THR A 19 -17.90 -18.93 -4.95
C THR A 19 -18.94 -19.12 -3.83
N THR A 20 -18.49 -19.14 -2.58
CA THR A 20 -19.39 -19.14 -1.42
C THR A 20 -19.98 -17.74 -1.23
N ARG A 21 -21.29 -17.61 -1.52
CA ARG A 21 -22.11 -16.47 -1.12
C ARG A 21 -22.20 -16.40 0.42
N VAL A 22 -21.75 -15.30 1.01
CA VAL A 22 -22.03 -14.98 2.42
C VAL A 22 -23.35 -14.22 2.50
N SER A 23 -24.35 -14.85 3.09
CA SER A 23 -25.66 -14.25 3.41
C SER A 23 -25.54 -13.29 4.59
N ALA A 24 -26.03 -12.06 4.40
CA ALA A 24 -26.13 -11.03 5.42
C ALA A 24 -27.16 -11.40 6.51
N GLY A 25 -26.68 -11.60 7.73
CA GLY A 25 -27.51 -11.72 8.94
C GLY A 25 -27.46 -10.43 9.77
N LYS A 26 -28.59 -9.73 9.88
CA LYS A 26 -28.80 -8.59 10.80
C LYS A 26 -28.82 -9.05 12.26
N PRO A 27 -28.31 -8.26 13.21
CA PRO A 27 -28.79 -8.27 14.59
C PRO A 27 -29.57 -6.99 14.93
N GLY A 28 -30.74 -7.20 15.56
CA GLY A 28 -31.70 -6.16 15.92
C GLY A 28 -31.41 -5.44 17.25
N CYS A 29 -32.06 -4.28 17.39
CA CYS A 29 -32.16 -3.50 18.62
C CYS A 29 -32.80 -4.28 19.77
N GLY A 30 -32.28 -4.08 20.99
CA GLY A 30 -32.92 -4.47 22.24
C GLY A 30 -32.44 -3.58 23.39
N ALA A 31 -33.39 -3.02 24.14
CA ALA A 31 -33.23 -1.89 25.05
C ALA A 31 -32.85 -2.25 26.49
N ARG A 32 -32.25 -1.26 27.16
CA ARG A 32 -32.42 -0.77 28.56
C ARG A 32 -32.70 -1.78 29.69
N HIS A 33 -31.92 -1.65 30.77
CA HIS A 33 -32.48 -1.64 32.13
C HIS A 33 -31.64 -0.78 33.09
N ASP A 34 -32.36 0.09 33.80
CA ASP A 34 -31.94 0.95 34.90
C ASP A 34 -31.67 0.16 36.20
N GLY A 35 -30.83 0.70 37.09
CA GLY A 35 -30.71 0.22 38.47
C GLY A 35 -29.75 1.05 39.32
N ALA A 36 -30.28 1.81 40.27
CA ALA A 36 -29.65 2.91 41.00
C ALA A 36 -29.01 2.54 42.36
N GLY A 37 -28.24 3.49 42.93
CA GLY A 37 -28.12 3.72 44.39
C GLY A 37 -26.68 3.72 44.94
N ARG A 38 -25.97 4.86 45.01
CA ARG A 38 -25.94 5.92 46.06
C ARG A 38 -25.09 5.62 47.31
N SER A 39 -24.04 6.44 47.50
CA SER A 39 -23.62 7.11 48.75
C SER A 39 -22.34 7.91 48.42
N GLY A 40 -22.10 9.19 48.71
CA GLY A 40 -22.76 10.17 49.57
C GLY A 40 -21.70 10.91 50.40
N ARG A 41 -21.43 12.21 50.11
CA ARG A 41 -20.88 13.30 50.97
C ARG A 41 -20.05 14.29 50.12
N ARG A 42 -19.96 15.61 50.35
CA ARG A 42 -20.74 16.67 51.03
C ARG A 42 -19.97 18.00 50.74
N ARG A 43 -20.68 19.10 50.37
CA ARG A 43 -20.42 20.55 50.67
C ARG A 43 -19.07 21.18 50.23
N ALA A 44 -18.92 22.46 49.85
CA ALA A 44 -19.75 23.68 49.89
C ALA A 44 -19.15 24.86 49.06
N LYS A 45 -20.06 25.72 48.54
CA LYS A 45 -20.09 27.21 48.49
C LYS A 45 -19.08 28.05 47.65
N ASN A 46 -19.64 28.63 46.56
CA ASN A 46 -19.84 30.05 46.18
C ASN A 46 -18.84 31.19 46.53
N GLY A 47 -18.64 32.07 45.53
CA GLY A 47 -18.48 33.55 45.68
C GLY A 47 -17.39 34.14 44.76
N ASN A 48 -17.67 34.64 43.55
CA ASN A 48 -18.18 35.99 43.15
C ASN A 48 -17.13 37.13 43.10
N GLY A 49 -16.74 37.54 41.88
CA GLY A 49 -16.72 38.96 41.44
C GLY A 49 -15.42 39.80 41.52
N PRO A 50 -15.27 40.85 40.66
CA PRO A 50 -13.97 41.30 40.12
C PRO A 50 -13.60 42.78 40.44
N GLY A 51 -12.38 43.20 40.06
CA GLY A 51 -11.93 44.60 40.15
C GLY A 51 -10.88 45.00 39.10
N ARG A 52 -11.20 46.03 38.31
CA ARG A 52 -10.36 46.69 37.28
C ARG A 52 -9.51 47.80 37.90
N HIS A 53 -8.36 48.13 37.28
CA HIS A 53 -7.96 49.53 37.04
C HIS A 53 -7.00 49.71 35.83
N ARG A 54 -7.37 50.68 34.98
CA ARG A 54 -6.64 51.37 33.87
C ARG A 54 -5.60 52.35 34.48
N LYS A 55 -4.66 53.04 33.80
CA LYS A 55 -4.45 53.53 32.41
C LYS A 55 -3.03 54.13 32.31
N GLY A 56 -2.50 54.35 31.10
CA GLY A 56 -1.42 55.33 30.88
C GLY A 56 -0.82 55.31 29.45
N GLU A 57 -1.29 56.21 28.59
CA GLU A 57 -0.79 56.51 27.23
C GLU A 57 0.41 57.47 27.26
N SER A 58 1.28 57.45 26.22
CA SER A 58 1.53 58.60 25.31
C SER A 58 2.70 58.40 24.31
N ARG A 59 2.39 58.58 23.01
CA ARG A 59 3.08 59.35 21.92
C ARG A 59 4.62 59.35 21.87
N GLY A 60 5.34 59.19 20.75
CA GLY A 60 5.07 59.18 19.30
C GLY A 60 6.36 59.57 18.56
N THR A 61 6.56 59.19 17.29
CA THR A 61 7.21 59.95 16.18
C THR A 61 7.45 59.04 14.98
N ALA A 62 7.25 59.60 13.78
CA ALA A 62 7.31 58.94 12.48
C ALA A 62 8.62 59.27 11.74
N SER A 63 9.19 58.33 10.97
CA SER A 63 9.80 58.64 9.66
C SER A 63 10.40 57.42 8.95
N ARG A 64 10.05 57.30 7.66
CA ARG A 64 10.90 56.94 6.50
C ARG A 64 11.45 55.51 6.42
N ASN A 65 10.82 54.69 5.57
CA ASN A 65 11.43 54.21 4.31
C ASN A 65 10.48 53.28 3.53
N ASP A 66 9.44 53.86 2.94
CA ASP A 66 8.82 53.32 1.72
C ASP A 66 9.80 53.54 0.56
N ARG A 67 10.66 52.56 0.26
CA ARG A 67 11.42 52.43 -1.01
C ARG A 67 12.37 51.22 -1.03
N ASN A 68 11.89 50.01 -0.68
CA ASN A 68 12.71 48.81 -0.94
C ASN A 68 11.96 47.49 -1.18
N ASP A 69 10.64 47.52 -1.39
CA ASP A 69 9.82 46.30 -1.55
C ASP A 69 9.63 45.80 -2.99
N GLU A 70 10.14 46.53 -3.99
CA GLU A 70 9.91 46.20 -5.41
C GLU A 70 11.13 45.62 -6.15
N ALA A 71 12.34 45.71 -5.57
CA ALA A 71 13.55 45.14 -6.18
C ALA A 71 13.86 43.69 -5.73
N ARG A 72 13.13 43.16 -4.73
CA ARG A 72 13.33 41.81 -4.18
C ARG A 72 12.37 40.76 -4.76
N ARG A 73 11.39 41.19 -5.57
CA ARG A 73 10.38 40.32 -6.22
C ARG A 73 10.73 39.90 -7.65
N SER A 74 11.85 40.39 -8.21
CA SER A 74 12.28 40.08 -9.58
C SER A 74 13.46 39.11 -9.68
N ARG A 75 13.87 38.46 -8.58
CA ARG A 75 14.75 37.28 -8.65
C ARG A 75 13.88 36.05 -8.55
N ARG A 76 13.21 35.72 -9.67
CA ARG A 76 12.70 34.38 -9.93
C ARG A 76 13.87 33.44 -9.69
N GLN A 77 13.80 32.69 -8.60
CA GLN A 77 14.64 31.53 -8.39
C GLN A 77 14.21 30.55 -9.47
N THR A 78 14.97 30.53 -10.56
CA THR A 78 15.01 29.36 -11.43
C THR A 78 15.41 28.21 -10.51
N PRO A 79 14.63 27.13 -10.38
CA PRO A 79 15.09 25.96 -9.65
C PRO A 79 16.43 25.53 -10.24
N PRO A 80 17.40 25.08 -9.42
CA PRO A 80 18.61 24.50 -9.98
C PRO A 80 18.16 23.40 -10.92
N ALA A 81 18.68 23.42 -12.15
CA ALA A 81 18.53 22.31 -13.06
C ALA A 81 19.00 21.07 -12.28
N HIS A 82 18.06 20.19 -11.92
CA HIS A 82 18.40 18.84 -11.50
C HIS A 82 19.35 18.34 -12.58
N GLY A 83 20.59 18.07 -12.17
CA GLY A 83 21.52 17.39 -13.05
C GLY A 83 20.76 16.21 -13.61
N SER A 84 20.64 16.16 -14.93
CA SER A 84 20.21 14.97 -15.63
C SER A 84 21.24 13.91 -15.28
N HIS A 85 21.02 13.21 -14.16
CA HIS A 85 21.47 11.84 -14.05
C HIS A 85 20.87 11.20 -15.30
N GLU A 86 21.73 10.87 -16.25
CA GLU A 86 21.34 9.98 -17.33
C GLU A 86 20.82 8.74 -16.61
N PHE A 87 19.50 8.63 -16.52
CA PHE A 87 18.85 7.50 -15.90
C PHE A 87 19.14 6.32 -16.80
N ASN A 88 20.22 5.64 -16.49
CA ASN A 88 20.62 4.43 -17.17
C ASN A 88 19.84 3.32 -16.47
N GLY A 89 18.68 2.97 -17.03
CA GLY A 89 17.90 1.84 -16.51
C GLY A 89 18.76 0.58 -16.39
N PHE A 90 18.28 -0.37 -15.60
CA PHE A 90 18.95 -1.65 -15.38
C PHE A 90 19.18 -2.38 -16.70
N ASP A 91 20.37 -2.95 -16.84
CA ASP A 91 20.66 -3.85 -17.95
C ASP A 91 19.90 -5.18 -17.77
N ALA A 92 19.35 -5.69 -18.87
CA ALA A 92 18.54 -6.90 -18.84
C ALA A 92 19.37 -8.15 -18.47
N ASP A 93 20.64 -8.20 -18.86
CA ASP A 93 21.53 -9.31 -18.54
C ASP A 93 21.92 -9.26 -17.04
N ASP A 94 22.07 -8.06 -16.47
CA ASP A 94 22.34 -7.88 -15.04
C ASP A 94 21.19 -8.37 -14.17
N LEU A 95 19.94 -7.96 -14.46
CA LEU A 95 18.77 -8.46 -13.71
C LEU A 95 18.55 -9.96 -13.93
N LYS A 96 18.85 -10.47 -15.12
CA LYS A 96 18.81 -11.90 -15.39
C LYS A 96 19.84 -12.67 -14.56
N MET A 97 21.08 -12.17 -14.47
CA MET A 97 22.12 -12.76 -13.65
C MET A 97 21.71 -12.77 -12.16
N MET A 98 21.08 -11.70 -11.71
CA MET A 98 20.54 -11.57 -10.35
C MET A 98 19.41 -12.57 -10.08
N SER A 99 18.48 -12.78 -11.04
CA SER A 99 17.45 -13.83 -10.98
C SER A 99 18.07 -15.24 -10.94
N ASP A 100 19.08 -15.51 -11.78
CA ASP A 100 19.76 -16.81 -11.79
C ASP A 100 20.47 -17.08 -10.44
N ALA A 101 21.07 -16.05 -9.83
CA ALA A 101 21.66 -16.12 -8.50
C ALA A 101 20.61 -16.39 -7.42
N PHE A 102 19.47 -15.70 -7.47
CA PHE A 102 18.34 -15.93 -6.56
C PHE A 102 17.85 -17.38 -6.64
N HIS A 103 17.69 -17.91 -7.85
CA HIS A 103 17.29 -19.31 -8.04
C HIS A 103 18.34 -20.30 -7.56
N ALA A 104 19.63 -20.03 -7.78
CA ALA A 104 20.71 -20.86 -7.27
C ALA A 104 20.69 -20.94 -5.75
N ASP A 105 20.40 -19.81 -5.12
CA ASP A 105 20.32 -19.70 -3.68
C ASP A 105 19.10 -20.46 -3.10
N ARG A 106 17.92 -20.32 -3.72
CA ARG A 106 16.73 -21.14 -3.38
C ARG A 106 17.00 -22.64 -3.50
N ARG A 107 17.79 -23.07 -4.50
CA ARG A 107 18.18 -24.48 -4.65
C ARG A 107 19.12 -24.94 -3.53
N ALA A 108 20.02 -24.08 -3.08
CA ALA A 108 21.02 -24.42 -2.07
C ALA A 108 20.47 -24.40 -0.64
N ARG A 109 19.64 -23.40 -0.31
CA ARG A 109 19.20 -23.11 1.07
C ARG A 109 17.69 -23.33 1.31
N GLY A 110 16.95 -23.59 0.24
CA GLY A 110 15.50 -23.69 0.24
C GLY A 110 14.82 -22.32 0.07
N PRO A 111 13.59 -22.29 -0.48
CA PRO A 111 12.89 -21.06 -0.84
C PRO A 111 12.65 -20.14 0.37
N GLN A 112 12.28 -20.71 1.51
CA GLN A 112 11.92 -19.92 2.69
C GLN A 112 13.09 -19.09 3.23
N GLN A 113 14.29 -19.68 3.28
CA GLN A 113 15.47 -18.96 3.78
C GLN A 113 15.97 -17.97 2.72
N ALA A 114 16.03 -18.40 1.46
CA ALA A 114 16.48 -17.55 0.36
C ALA A 114 15.58 -16.31 0.20
N ASP A 115 14.26 -16.47 0.19
CA ASP A 115 13.31 -15.37 0.05
C ASP A 115 13.40 -14.41 1.25
N ALA A 116 13.54 -14.94 2.47
CA ALA A 116 13.72 -14.12 3.67
C ALA A 116 15.00 -13.27 3.59
N ASP A 117 16.13 -13.87 3.22
CA ASP A 117 17.38 -13.13 3.15
C ASP A 117 17.39 -12.13 2.00
N TRP A 118 16.76 -12.49 0.87
CA TRP A 118 16.63 -11.62 -0.30
C TRP A 118 15.90 -10.32 0.02
N VAL A 119 14.80 -10.39 0.78
CA VAL A 119 13.97 -9.22 1.06
C VAL A 119 14.34 -8.48 2.34
N SER A 120 15.20 -9.04 3.19
CA SER A 120 15.43 -8.50 4.53
C SER A 120 15.90 -7.05 4.52
N GLU A 121 17.00 -6.76 3.82
CA GLU A 121 17.58 -5.41 3.74
C GLU A 121 16.76 -4.48 2.83
N PRO A 122 16.35 -4.89 1.60
CA PRO A 122 15.47 -4.06 0.76
C PRO A 122 14.19 -3.61 1.47
N LEU A 123 13.61 -4.47 2.32
CA LEU A 123 12.41 -4.14 3.07
C LEU A 123 12.67 -3.14 4.21
N ASP A 124 13.87 -3.07 4.78
CA ASP A 124 14.20 -2.02 5.75
C ASP A 124 14.20 -0.65 5.09
N GLU A 125 14.87 -0.51 3.95
CA GLU A 125 14.93 0.75 3.21
C GLU A 125 13.56 1.17 2.68
N TRP A 126 12.79 0.21 2.14
CA TRP A 126 11.41 0.43 1.73
C TRP A 126 10.55 0.98 2.87
N LEU A 127 10.58 0.35 4.04
CA LEU A 127 9.76 0.78 5.17
C LEU A 127 10.23 2.12 5.75
N ALA A 128 11.53 2.39 5.78
CA ALA A 128 12.06 3.68 6.19
C ALA A 128 11.60 4.80 5.23
N SER A 129 11.67 4.55 3.93
CA SER A 129 11.20 5.51 2.91
C SER A 129 9.71 5.79 3.00
N LEU A 130 8.89 4.77 3.32
CA LEU A 130 7.47 4.95 3.58
C LEU A 130 7.17 5.73 4.87
N GLU A 131 8.01 5.63 5.89
CA GLU A 131 7.88 6.35 7.15
C GLU A 131 8.33 7.81 7.01
N ASP A 132 9.39 8.06 6.25
CA ASP A 132 9.98 9.39 6.04
C ASP A 132 9.30 10.18 4.90
N GLY A 133 8.50 9.52 4.05
CA GLY A 133 7.82 10.16 2.90
C GLY A 133 8.76 10.63 1.79
N THR A 134 9.96 10.04 1.68
CA THR A 134 11.04 10.53 0.79
C THR A 134 10.95 9.98 -0.63
N ALA A 135 10.34 8.81 -0.81
CA ALA A 135 10.24 8.09 -2.08
C ALA A 135 11.59 7.94 -2.81
N SER A 136 12.62 7.50 -2.09
CA SER A 136 13.97 7.30 -2.64
C SER A 136 14.50 5.95 -2.18
N LEU A 137 14.82 5.08 -3.13
CA LEU A 137 15.48 3.80 -2.91
C LEU A 137 16.81 3.80 -3.64
N ASP A 138 17.79 3.07 -3.14
CA ASP A 138 19.00 2.78 -3.89
C ASP A 138 18.75 1.78 -5.03
N ASP A 139 19.68 1.77 -5.99
CA ASP A 139 19.60 0.95 -7.20
C ASP A 139 19.57 -0.56 -6.87
N ASP A 140 20.26 -0.98 -5.82
CA ASP A 140 20.36 -2.39 -5.40
C ASP A 140 19.01 -2.88 -4.83
N THR A 141 18.36 -2.08 -4.00
CA THR A 141 17.02 -2.32 -3.45
C THR A 141 15.97 -2.31 -4.57
N MET A 142 16.06 -1.35 -5.49
CA MET A 142 15.17 -1.30 -6.66
C MET A 142 15.29 -2.57 -7.52
N ALA A 143 16.52 -2.99 -7.85
CA ALA A 143 16.78 -4.21 -8.60
C ALA A 143 16.33 -5.47 -7.84
N ALA A 144 16.54 -5.52 -6.52
CA ALA A 144 16.11 -6.63 -5.67
C ALA A 144 14.60 -6.81 -5.66
N PHE A 145 13.84 -5.71 -5.61
CA PHE A 145 12.38 -5.76 -5.72
C PHE A 145 11.89 -6.10 -7.13
N ALA A 146 12.53 -5.56 -8.17
CA ALA A 146 12.19 -5.88 -9.55
C ALA A 146 12.33 -7.39 -9.82
N VAL A 147 13.48 -7.98 -9.46
CA VAL A 147 13.73 -9.42 -9.56
C VAL A 147 12.82 -10.21 -8.60
N GLY A 148 12.76 -9.81 -7.33
CA GLY A 148 12.02 -10.55 -6.31
C GLY A 148 10.53 -10.68 -6.63
N MET A 149 9.88 -9.61 -7.10
CA MET A 149 8.48 -9.66 -7.48
C MET A 149 8.23 -10.47 -8.77
N ASN A 150 9.16 -10.40 -9.73
CA ASN A 150 9.07 -11.20 -10.95
C ASN A 150 9.16 -12.70 -10.65
N GLU A 151 10.05 -13.08 -9.73
CA GLU A 151 10.29 -14.48 -9.39
C GLU A 151 9.31 -15.03 -8.35
N THR A 152 8.73 -14.19 -7.49
CA THR A 152 7.94 -14.64 -6.34
C THR A 152 6.84 -13.66 -5.96
N LEU A 153 5.59 -14.06 -6.27
CA LEU A 153 4.40 -13.24 -5.99
C LEU A 153 4.16 -12.97 -4.51
N SER A 154 4.68 -13.79 -3.58
CA SER A 154 4.57 -13.49 -2.15
C SER A 154 5.36 -12.26 -1.72
N ILE A 155 6.44 -11.91 -2.42
CA ILE A 155 7.19 -10.66 -2.21
C ILE A 155 6.33 -9.47 -2.63
N ARG A 156 5.69 -9.57 -3.80
CA ARG A 156 4.73 -8.59 -4.31
C ARG A 156 3.57 -8.38 -3.32
N ASP A 157 2.98 -9.47 -2.82
CA ASP A 157 1.84 -9.40 -1.91
C ASP A 157 2.23 -8.81 -0.54
N ALA A 158 3.46 -9.05 -0.08
CA ALA A 158 3.99 -8.38 1.11
C ALA A 158 4.10 -6.86 0.90
N LEU A 159 4.59 -6.40 -0.26
CA LEU A 159 4.64 -4.96 -0.57
C LEU A 159 3.25 -4.33 -0.63
N ILE A 160 2.26 -5.01 -1.22
CA ILE A 160 0.87 -4.53 -1.21
C ILE A 160 0.38 -4.33 0.23
N LEU A 161 0.59 -5.31 1.11
CA LEU A 161 0.18 -5.21 2.50
C LEU A 161 0.91 -4.09 3.25
N SER A 162 2.18 -3.83 2.91
CA SER A 162 2.93 -2.73 3.50
C SER A 162 2.36 -1.36 3.16
N LEU A 163 1.60 -1.23 2.06
CA LEU A 163 0.97 0.02 1.63
C LEU A 163 -0.41 0.21 2.24
N ILE A 164 -1.22 -0.85 2.27
CA ILE A 164 -2.64 -0.76 2.63
C ILE A 164 -2.93 -1.08 4.11
N VAL A 165 -1.94 -1.60 4.84
CA VAL A 165 -2.06 -1.91 6.27
C VAL A 165 -1.01 -1.15 7.05
N ASP A 166 -1.42 -0.50 8.14
CA ASP A 166 -0.50 0.21 9.02
C ASP A 166 0.52 -0.73 9.69
N GLN A 167 1.69 -0.19 10.02
CA GLN A 167 2.81 -0.92 10.60
C GLN A 167 2.48 -1.55 11.97
N ASN A 168 1.52 -1.01 12.72
CA ASN A 168 1.11 -1.59 14.00
C ASN A 168 0.33 -2.90 13.80
N ARG A 169 -0.47 -2.98 12.73
CA ARG A 169 -1.23 -4.19 12.36
C ARG A 169 -0.43 -5.18 11.52
N CYS A 170 0.56 -4.71 10.77
CA CYS A 170 1.42 -5.53 9.92
C CYS A 170 2.89 -5.07 9.99
N PRO A 171 3.62 -5.42 11.07
CA PRO A 171 5.04 -5.06 11.21
C PRO A 171 5.93 -5.81 10.21
N LYS A 172 7.19 -5.36 10.06
CA LYS A 172 8.19 -5.99 9.17
C LYS A 172 8.26 -7.50 9.34
N SER A 173 8.30 -8.00 10.58
CA SER A 173 8.37 -9.45 10.85
C SER A 173 7.23 -10.25 10.21
N GLN A 174 6.04 -9.67 10.11
CA GLN A 174 4.89 -10.28 9.49
C GLN A 174 4.96 -10.20 7.95
N LEU A 175 5.44 -9.08 7.41
CA LEU A 175 5.73 -8.94 5.98
C LEU A 175 6.78 -9.95 5.50
N MET A 176 7.83 -10.14 6.29
CA MET A 176 8.86 -11.16 6.06
C MET A 176 8.27 -12.57 6.08
N GLU A 177 7.35 -12.86 7.01
CA GLU A 177 6.65 -14.15 7.04
C GLU A 177 5.80 -14.36 5.79
N PHE A 178 5.11 -13.33 5.30
CA PHE A 178 4.34 -13.40 4.06
C PHE A 178 5.22 -13.68 2.85
N ALA A 179 6.33 -12.94 2.71
CA ALA A 179 7.28 -13.13 1.63
C ALA A 179 7.90 -14.54 1.64
N ALA A 180 8.41 -14.98 2.80
CA ALA A 180 9.22 -16.18 2.91
C ALA A 180 8.43 -17.47 3.19
N LYS A 181 7.26 -17.39 3.81
CA LYS A 181 6.46 -18.56 4.23
C LYS A 181 4.99 -18.47 3.79
N PRO A 182 4.70 -18.19 2.50
CA PRO A 182 3.35 -17.91 2.03
C PRO A 182 2.36 -19.09 2.17
N HIS A 183 2.86 -20.32 2.33
CA HIS A 183 2.04 -21.52 2.45
C HIS A 183 1.81 -21.95 3.90
N SER A 184 2.34 -21.23 4.90
CA SER A 184 2.01 -21.54 6.29
C SER A 184 0.52 -21.25 6.53
N GLU A 185 -0.15 -22.11 7.32
CA GLU A 185 -1.57 -21.87 7.64
C GLU A 185 -1.78 -20.51 8.31
N HIS A 186 -0.81 -20.10 9.13
CA HIS A 186 -0.84 -18.82 9.82
C HIS A 186 -0.79 -17.66 8.83
N ALA A 187 0.20 -17.65 7.92
CA ALA A 187 0.38 -16.63 6.90
C ALA A 187 -0.86 -16.53 5.99
N ARG A 188 -1.37 -17.67 5.50
CA ARG A 188 -2.58 -17.69 4.64
C ARG A 188 -3.81 -17.10 5.34
N ARG A 189 -4.10 -17.52 6.58
CA ARG A 189 -5.26 -17.03 7.33
C ARG A 189 -5.12 -15.54 7.62
N ARG A 190 -3.92 -15.10 8.02
CA ARG A 190 -3.65 -13.71 8.37
C ARG A 190 -3.72 -12.80 7.16
N MET A 191 -3.11 -13.19 6.04
CA MET A 191 -3.17 -12.45 4.78
C MET A 191 -4.61 -12.31 4.28
N GLY A 192 -5.38 -13.41 4.26
CA GLY A 192 -6.79 -13.37 3.89
C GLY A 192 -7.59 -12.40 4.77
N THR A 193 -7.35 -12.43 6.09
CA THR A 193 -8.01 -11.52 7.03
C THR A 193 -7.68 -10.04 6.74
N LEU A 194 -6.41 -9.73 6.47
CA LEU A 194 -5.98 -8.35 6.20
C LEU A 194 -6.53 -7.82 4.87
N LEU A 195 -6.46 -8.62 3.81
CA LEU A 195 -7.00 -8.24 2.51
C LEU A 195 -8.52 -8.09 2.59
N THR A 196 -9.24 -9.06 3.13
CA THR A 196 -10.71 -8.96 3.30
C THR A 196 -11.10 -7.73 4.11
N ALA A 197 -10.38 -7.42 5.20
CA ALA A 197 -10.64 -6.22 5.97
C ALA A 197 -10.45 -4.96 5.12
N ALA A 198 -9.36 -4.86 4.34
CA ALA A 198 -9.14 -3.71 3.45
C ALA A 198 -10.31 -3.54 2.46
N PHE A 199 -10.86 -4.63 1.92
CA PHE A 199 -11.98 -4.56 0.98
C PHE A 199 -13.32 -4.19 1.63
N GLU A 200 -13.61 -4.69 2.84
CA GLU A 200 -14.97 -4.67 3.42
C GLU A 200 -15.14 -3.66 4.56
N ASP A 201 -14.06 -3.22 5.21
CA ASP A 201 -14.12 -2.31 6.35
C ASP A 201 -14.12 -0.84 5.89
N GLU A 202 -15.28 -0.20 5.96
CA GLU A 202 -15.47 1.23 5.68
C GLU A 202 -14.55 2.14 6.53
N GLY A 203 -14.07 1.67 7.69
CA GLY A 203 -13.17 2.40 8.59
C GLY A 203 -11.68 2.30 8.23
N LEU A 204 -11.30 1.40 7.30
CA LEU A 204 -9.93 1.30 6.81
C LEU A 204 -9.72 2.24 5.63
N VAL A 205 -9.51 3.52 5.95
CA VAL A 205 -9.18 4.57 5.00
C VAL A 205 -7.68 4.51 4.66
N PRO A 206 -7.27 4.74 3.41
CA PRO A 206 -5.86 4.75 3.02
C PRO A 206 -5.07 5.83 3.76
N ASP A 207 -3.83 5.49 4.10
CA ASP A 207 -2.80 6.49 4.36
C ASP A 207 -2.31 7.04 3.01
N GLU A 208 -2.80 8.22 2.64
CA GLU A 208 -2.53 8.82 1.31
C GLU A 208 -1.04 9.09 1.09
N GLU A 209 -0.36 9.64 2.08
CA GLU A 209 1.08 9.96 2.00
C GLU A 209 1.91 8.68 1.81
N ARG A 210 1.63 7.66 2.62
CA ARG A 210 2.28 6.35 2.51
C ARG A 210 2.03 5.71 1.14
N CYS A 211 0.78 5.72 0.66
CA CYS A 211 0.46 5.13 -0.63
C CYS A 211 1.13 5.88 -1.78
N ARG A 212 1.11 7.22 -1.80
CA ARG A 212 1.74 8.03 -2.84
C ARG A 212 3.26 7.87 -2.86
N THR A 213 3.88 7.76 -1.69
CA THR A 213 5.32 7.46 -1.54
C THR A 213 5.63 6.10 -2.14
N GLY A 214 4.87 5.07 -1.77
CA GLY A 214 5.00 3.72 -2.31
C GLY A 214 4.80 3.63 -3.82
N ILE A 215 3.77 4.32 -4.34
CA ILE A 215 3.50 4.38 -5.79
C ILE A 215 4.70 5.00 -6.52
N THR A 216 5.26 6.09 -6.01
CA THR A 216 6.42 6.75 -6.62
C THR A 216 7.60 5.79 -6.71
N MET A 217 7.96 5.14 -5.60
CA MET A 217 9.05 4.14 -5.59
C MET A 217 8.80 2.97 -6.55
N LEU A 218 7.56 2.46 -6.64
CA LEU A 218 7.23 1.38 -7.57
C LEU A 218 7.31 1.81 -9.03
N LEU A 219 6.93 3.05 -9.34
CA LEU A 219 7.07 3.63 -10.68
C LEU A 219 8.54 3.85 -11.02
N ASP A 220 9.38 4.24 -10.08
CA ASP A 220 10.82 4.35 -10.29
C ASP A 220 11.45 2.99 -10.57
N ILE A 221 11.08 1.94 -9.80
CA ILE A 221 11.50 0.56 -10.05
C ILE A 221 11.07 0.12 -11.46
N ALA A 222 9.82 0.38 -11.84
CA ALA A 222 9.30 0.05 -13.15
C ALA A 222 10.03 0.78 -14.28
N CYS A 223 10.29 2.08 -14.12
CA CYS A 223 10.99 2.89 -15.12
C CYS A 223 12.43 2.42 -15.30
N ALA A 224 13.10 2.00 -14.22
CA ALA A 224 14.45 1.48 -14.26
C ALA A 224 14.54 0.10 -14.92
N SER A 225 13.46 -0.68 -14.86
CA SER A 225 13.52 -2.11 -15.20
C SER A 225 13.12 -2.39 -16.66
N PRO A 226 13.85 -3.26 -17.37
CA PRO A 226 13.38 -3.80 -18.65
C PRO A 226 12.22 -4.78 -18.43
N VAL A 227 11.50 -5.10 -19.52
CA VAL A 227 10.56 -6.24 -19.53
C VAL A 227 11.36 -7.54 -19.37
N PRO A 228 10.95 -8.48 -18.49
CA PRO A 228 9.66 -8.54 -17.78
C PRO A 228 9.60 -7.85 -16.40
N TYR A 229 10.74 -7.43 -15.86
CA TYR A 229 10.88 -6.99 -14.46
C TYR A 229 10.08 -5.74 -14.08
N CYS A 230 9.67 -4.91 -15.04
CA CYS A 230 8.84 -3.74 -14.76
C CYS A 230 7.35 -4.06 -14.50
N ILE A 231 6.85 -5.24 -14.92
CA ILE A 231 5.41 -5.54 -14.93
C ILE A 231 4.83 -5.61 -13.51
N GLN A 232 5.48 -6.36 -12.61
CA GLN A 232 4.96 -6.54 -11.26
C GLN A 232 4.98 -5.22 -10.44
N PRO A 233 6.05 -4.39 -10.45
CA PRO A 233 6.01 -3.06 -9.84
C PRO A 233 4.85 -2.20 -10.35
N LEU A 234 4.62 -2.16 -11.67
CA LEU A 234 3.50 -1.41 -12.26
C LEU A 234 2.14 -1.94 -11.77
N ALA A 235 1.99 -3.26 -11.67
CA ALA A 235 0.75 -3.87 -11.20
C ALA A 235 0.47 -3.54 -9.72
N VAL A 236 1.50 -3.49 -8.88
CA VAL A 236 1.37 -3.06 -7.46
C VAL A 236 1.02 -1.58 -7.39
N ALA A 237 1.65 -0.73 -8.20
CA ALA A 237 1.31 0.69 -8.26
C ALA A 237 -0.15 0.89 -8.71
N ALA A 238 -0.62 0.12 -9.70
CA ALA A 238 -2.02 0.14 -10.14
C ALA A 238 -2.98 -0.28 -9.03
N TYR A 239 -2.63 -1.31 -8.25
CA TYR A 239 -3.41 -1.73 -7.09
C TYR A 239 -3.46 -0.64 -6.01
N ALA A 240 -2.34 0.02 -5.71
CA ALA A 240 -2.29 1.10 -4.73
C ALA A 240 -3.10 2.34 -5.18
N LEU A 241 -3.08 2.67 -6.48
CA LEU A 241 -3.95 3.70 -7.04
C LEU A 241 -5.43 3.32 -6.91
N TRP A 242 -5.78 2.06 -7.19
CA TRP A 242 -7.15 1.57 -6.99
C TRP A 242 -7.56 1.64 -5.52
N TRP A 243 -6.64 1.32 -4.61
CA TRP A 243 -6.84 1.45 -3.16
C TRP A 243 -7.10 2.90 -2.73
N LEU A 244 -6.47 3.87 -3.38
CA LEU A 244 -6.70 5.31 -3.21
C LEU A 244 -7.97 5.84 -3.90
N GLY A 245 -8.74 4.99 -4.60
CA GLY A 245 -9.88 5.44 -5.40
C GLY A 245 -9.47 6.28 -6.62
N ASP A 246 -8.20 6.23 -7.02
CA ASP A 246 -7.66 7.03 -8.11
C ASP A 246 -8.07 6.45 -9.47
N SER A 247 -8.74 7.28 -10.28
CA SER A 247 -9.24 6.89 -11.61
C SER A 247 -8.15 6.43 -12.59
N SER A 248 -6.89 6.77 -12.35
CA SER A 248 -5.76 6.35 -13.19
C SER A 248 -5.40 4.86 -13.04
N ALA A 249 -5.89 4.19 -11.99
CA ALA A 249 -5.59 2.78 -11.72
C ALA A 249 -5.91 1.86 -12.90
N ALA A 250 -7.06 2.05 -13.56
CA ALA A 250 -7.48 1.25 -14.71
C ALA A 250 -6.53 1.42 -15.91
N ALA A 251 -6.07 2.66 -16.15
CA ALA A 251 -5.15 2.96 -17.25
C ALA A 251 -3.76 2.34 -17.01
N LEU A 252 -3.28 2.35 -15.77
CA LEU A 252 -2.00 1.73 -15.43
C LEU A 252 -2.10 0.19 -15.46
N ALA A 253 -3.20 -0.38 -14.99
CA ALA A 253 -3.46 -1.82 -15.09
C ALA A 253 -3.53 -2.28 -16.56
N LEU A 254 -4.18 -1.51 -17.43
CA LEU A 254 -4.22 -1.82 -18.87
C LEU A 254 -2.83 -1.78 -19.51
N GLN A 255 -1.96 -0.84 -19.10
CA GLN A 255 -0.56 -0.81 -19.57
C GLN A 255 0.18 -2.09 -19.19
N CYS A 256 -0.03 -2.61 -17.98
CA CYS A 256 0.54 -3.89 -17.57
C CYS A 256 0.06 -5.03 -18.46
N LEU A 257 -1.24 -5.09 -18.76
CA LEU A 257 -1.86 -6.13 -19.59
C LEU A 257 -1.41 -6.09 -21.06
N VAL A 258 -0.97 -4.93 -21.55
CA VAL A 258 -0.36 -4.81 -22.88
C VAL A 258 1.04 -5.44 -22.92
N LEU A 259 1.77 -5.39 -21.80
CA LEU A 259 3.10 -6.00 -21.69
C LEU A 259 3.01 -7.51 -21.38
N ASP A 260 2.04 -7.91 -20.56
CA ASP A 260 1.80 -9.28 -20.14
C ASP A 260 0.31 -9.49 -19.82
N GLU A 261 -0.37 -10.20 -20.72
CA GLU A 261 -1.81 -10.53 -20.59
C GLU A 261 -2.12 -11.48 -19.41
N ASP A 262 -1.11 -12.21 -18.93
CA ASP A 262 -1.23 -13.16 -17.83
C ASP A 262 -0.99 -12.51 -16.45
N CYS A 263 -0.73 -11.20 -16.41
CA CYS A 263 -0.55 -10.46 -15.16
C CYS A 263 -1.86 -10.38 -14.35
N SER A 264 -2.08 -11.41 -13.52
CA SER A 264 -3.28 -11.60 -12.70
C SER A 264 -3.67 -10.38 -11.86
N LEU A 265 -2.70 -9.67 -11.27
CA LEU A 265 -2.99 -8.48 -10.45
C LEU A 265 -3.53 -7.34 -11.29
N ALA A 266 -2.94 -7.09 -12.46
CA ALA A 266 -3.44 -6.08 -13.39
C ALA A 266 -4.84 -6.44 -13.90
N ALA A 267 -5.10 -7.70 -14.23
CA ALA A 267 -6.42 -8.18 -14.63
C ALA A 267 -7.47 -7.95 -13.53
N MET A 268 -7.13 -8.23 -12.26
CA MET A 268 -8.01 -7.97 -11.12
C MET A 268 -8.32 -6.48 -10.96
N VAL A 269 -7.30 -5.62 -10.97
CA VAL A 269 -7.48 -4.15 -10.82
C VAL A 269 -8.30 -3.57 -11.97
N PHE A 270 -8.01 -3.97 -13.21
CA PHE A 270 -8.75 -3.53 -14.38
C PHE A 270 -10.22 -3.98 -14.32
N SER A 271 -10.48 -5.26 -14.03
CA SER A 271 -11.84 -5.78 -13.92
C SER A 271 -12.63 -5.14 -12.77
N ALA A 272 -11.98 -4.84 -11.64
CA ALA A 272 -12.64 -4.13 -10.54
C ALA A 272 -13.06 -2.72 -10.98
N SER A 273 -12.12 -1.99 -11.59
CA SER A 273 -12.35 -0.61 -12.06
C SER A 273 -13.43 -0.54 -13.16
N ASP A 274 -13.38 -1.42 -14.16
CA ASP A 274 -14.36 -1.48 -15.25
C ASP A 274 -15.79 -1.75 -14.75
N ARG A 275 -15.92 -2.55 -13.69
CA ARG A 275 -17.21 -2.88 -13.06
C ARG A 275 -17.66 -1.84 -12.02
N GLY A 276 -16.87 -0.79 -11.79
CA GLY A 276 -17.14 0.21 -10.75
C GLY A 276 -17.07 -0.35 -9.33
N VAL A 277 -16.24 -1.37 -9.11
CA VAL A 277 -15.94 -1.93 -7.79
C VAL A 277 -14.77 -1.16 -7.18
N PHE A 278 -15.03 -0.53 -6.04
CA PHE A 278 -14.07 0.30 -5.31
C PHE A 278 -13.90 -0.23 -3.87
N PRO A 279 -12.81 0.15 -3.19
CA PRO A 279 -12.67 -0.08 -1.75
C PRO A 279 -13.89 0.38 -0.94
N ALA A 280 -14.23 -0.31 0.14
CA ALA A 280 -15.39 0.03 0.98
C ALA A 280 -15.38 1.48 1.49
N TRP A 281 -14.20 2.00 1.84
CA TRP A 281 -14.06 3.37 2.36
C TRP A 281 -14.54 4.44 1.36
N CYS A 282 -14.46 4.21 0.04
CA CYS A 282 -14.97 5.15 -0.97
C CYS A 282 -16.50 5.34 -0.89
N ALA A 283 -17.23 4.36 -0.35
CA ALA A 283 -18.67 4.47 -0.14
C ALA A 283 -19.04 5.45 0.99
N CYS A 284 -18.10 5.76 1.90
CA CYS A 284 -18.31 6.72 2.98
C CYS A 284 -18.24 8.18 2.52
N GLU A 285 -17.29 8.52 1.65
CA GLU A 285 -17.13 9.90 1.14
C GLU A 285 -18.37 10.40 0.37
N ASN A 286 -19.01 9.50 -0.38
CA ASN A 286 -20.25 9.80 -1.11
C ASN A 286 -21.46 10.04 -0.18
N LYS A 287 -21.45 9.51 1.05
CA LYS A 287 -22.49 9.77 2.05
C LYS A 287 -22.28 11.12 2.73
N GLU A 288 -21.03 11.55 2.92
CA GLU A 288 -20.68 12.80 3.59
C GLU A 288 -20.83 14.03 2.69
N SER A 289 -20.61 13.87 1.37
CA SER A 289 -20.84 14.94 0.37
C SER A 289 -22.32 15.16 0.03
N ALA A 290 -23.21 14.28 0.48
CA ALA A 290 -24.66 14.33 0.23
C ALA A 290 -25.47 14.82 1.45
N MET A 291 -24.81 15.18 2.56
CA MET A 291 -25.39 15.86 3.73
C MET A 291 -25.00 17.34 3.77
#